data_AF-A0A3D2CN90-F1
#
_entry.id   AF-A0A3D2CN90-F1
#
_cell.length_a   1.000
_cell.length_b   1.000
_cell.length_c   1.000
_cell.angle_alpha   90.00
_cell.angle_beta   90.00
_cell.angle_gamma   90.00
#
_symmetry.space_group_name_H-M   'P 1'
#
loop_
_entity.id
_entity.type
_entity.pdbx_description
1 polymer ?
#
loop_
_entity_poly.entity_id
_entity_poly.type
_entity_poly.pdbx_seq_one_letter_code
_entity_poly.pdbx_strand_id
1 'polypeptide(L)'
;MDVYGYIESGFDCIVRYCILALEMVGVFVLMGSVLRAIIAIFRKKENLRLQLAEGIALSLEFKIGGELLRTVIAREWKELWVVGIIILFRAALTLLIQWEIRIERRNDAERQAKNEKLGESEKNTEESH
;
A
#
# COMPACT_ATOMS: atom_id res chain seq x y z
N MET A 1 -15.60 -21.30 38.91
CA MET A 1 -15.64 -21.24 37.43
C MET A 1 -15.14 -19.88 36.97
N ASP A 2 -14.13 -19.32 37.64
CA ASP A 2 -13.90 -17.87 37.59
C ASP A 2 -12.56 -17.50 36.94
N VAL A 3 -11.52 -18.32 37.11
CA VAL A 3 -10.16 -18.02 36.61
C VAL A 3 -10.09 -17.99 35.08
N TYR A 4 -10.82 -18.88 34.39
CA TYR A 4 -10.85 -18.93 32.92
C TYR A 4 -11.47 -17.66 32.32
N GLY A 5 -12.57 -17.15 32.89
CA GLY A 5 -13.23 -15.94 32.39
C GLY A 5 -12.39 -14.67 32.56
N TYR A 6 -11.61 -14.57 33.64
CA TYR A 6 -10.67 -13.46 33.84
C TYR A 6 -9.51 -13.49 32.85
N ILE A 7 -8.96 -14.67 32.56
CA ILE A 7 -7.86 -14.82 31.59
C ILE A 7 -8.36 -14.50 30.17
N GLU A 8 -9.55 -14.98 29.80
CA GLU A 8 -10.17 -14.72 28.50
C GLU A 8 -10.44 -13.22 28.29
N SER A 9 -11.04 -12.56 29.28
CA SER A 9 -11.30 -11.11 29.24
C SER A 9 -10.02 -10.28 29.13
N GLY A 10 -8.96 -10.68 29.84
CA GLY A 10 -7.65 -10.03 29.76
C GLY A 10 -7.00 -10.21 28.38
N PHE A 11 -7.07 -11.42 27.82
CA PHE A 11 -6.54 -11.73 26.49
C PHE A 11 -7.28 -10.96 25.38
N ASP A 12 -8.61 -10.92 25.43
CA ASP A 12 -9.43 -10.13 24.50
C ASP A 12 -9.07 -8.65 24.51
N CYS A 13 -8.89 -8.07 25.70
CA CYS A 13 -8.50 -6.67 25.85
C CYS A 13 -7.12 -6.40 25.22
N ILE A 14 -6.12 -7.24 25.53
CA ILE A 14 -4.76 -7.10 25.00
C ILE A 14 -4.77 -7.18 23.47
N VAL A 15 -5.45 -8.18 22.91
CA VAL A 15 -5.46 -8.41 21.46
C VAL A 15 -6.19 -7.28 20.74
N ARG A 16 -7.31 -6.78 21.29
CA ARG A 16 -8.01 -5.60 20.74
C ARG A 16 -7.09 -4.38 20.69
N TYR A 17 -6.31 -4.15 21.73
CA TYR A 17 -5.30 -3.09 21.74
C TYR A 17 -4.20 -3.32 20.71
N CYS A 18 -3.72 -4.56 20.55
CA CYS A 18 -2.72 -4.91 19.53
C CYS A 18 -3.25 -4.68 18.11
N ILE A 19 -4.50 -5.05 17.82
CA ILE A 19 -5.13 -4.83 16.52
C ILE A 19 -5.21 -3.33 16.23
N LEU A 20 -5.66 -2.52 17.19
CA LEU A 20 -5.73 -1.08 17.05
C LEU A 20 -4.34 -0.46 16.82
N ALA A 21 -3.32 -0.94 17.54
CA ALA A 21 -1.94 -0.49 17.36
C ALA A 21 -1.39 -0.83 15.96
N LEU A 22 -1.65 -2.05 15.47
CA LEU A 22 -1.23 -2.48 14.13
C LEU A 22 -1.92 -1.66 13.03
N GLU A 23 -3.22 -1.39 13.17
CA GLU A 23 -3.96 -0.52 12.26
C GLU A 23 -3.38 0.91 12.24
N MET A 24 -3.06 1.46 13.41
CA MET A 24 -2.45 2.79 13.54
C MET A 24 -1.08 2.88 12.86
N VAL A 25 -0.21 1.88 13.05
CA VAL A 25 1.10 1.82 12.39
C VAL A 25 0.93 1.74 10.87
N GLY A 26 0.03 0.88 10.38
CA GLY A 26 -0.25 0.74 8.95
C GLY A 26 -0.72 2.05 8.32
N VAL A 27 -1.64 2.78 8.98
CA VAL A 27 -2.11 4.09 8.52
C VAL A 27 -0.98 5.12 8.53
N PHE A 28 -0.17 5.16 9.59
CA PHE A 28 0.93 6.12 9.71
C PHE A 28 2.00 5.92 8.62
N VAL A 29 2.38 4.66 8.36
CA VAL A 29 3.33 4.29 7.29
C VAL A 29 2.77 4.65 5.91
N LEU A 30 1.49 4.33 5.66
CA LEU A 30 0.83 4.67 4.39
C LEU A 30 0.81 6.19 4.19
N MET A 31 0.40 6.94 5.21
CA MET A 31 0.32 8.39 5.19
C MET A 31 1.70 9.01 4.92
N GLY A 32 2.73 8.58 5.65
CA GLY A 32 4.11 9.04 5.45
C GLY A 32 4.63 8.78 4.03
N SER A 33 4.28 7.64 3.45
CA SER A 33 4.66 7.26 2.08
C SER A 33 4.00 8.17 1.04
N VAL A 34 2.70 8.46 1.21
CA VAL A 34 1.94 9.38 0.33
C VAL A 34 2.45 10.82 0.45
N LEU A 35 2.73 11.31 1.66
CA LEU A 35 3.27 12.66 1.87
C LEU A 35 4.63 12.83 1.19
N ARG A 36 5.56 11.88 1.37
CA ARG A 36 6.87 11.91 0.70
C ARG A 36 6.71 11.89 -0.82
N ALA A 37 5.74 11.14 -1.32
CA ALA A 37 5.42 11.10 -2.75
C ALA A 37 4.96 12.45 -3.29
N ILE A 38 4.02 13.10 -2.62
CA ILE A 38 3.54 14.42 -3.03
C ILE A 38 4.70 15.42 -3.07
N ILE A 39 5.52 15.47 -2.02
CA ILE A 39 6.68 16.39 -1.95
C ILE A 39 7.69 16.12 -3.07
N ALA A 40 7.95 14.86 -3.40
CA ALA A 40 8.92 14.50 -4.43
C ALA A 40 8.40 14.70 -5.86
N ILE A 41 7.09 14.60 -6.10
CA ILE A 41 6.46 15.03 -7.36
C ILE A 41 6.72 16.52 -7.58
N PHE A 42 6.52 17.34 -6.56
CA PHE A 42 6.84 18.77 -6.61
C PHE A 42 8.34 19.05 -6.84
N ARG A 43 9.24 18.15 -6.43
CA ARG A 43 10.70 18.28 -6.62
C ARG A 43 11.24 17.58 -7.88
N LYS A 44 10.40 17.07 -8.79
CA LYS A 44 10.80 16.45 -10.08
C LYS A 44 11.88 15.34 -9.96
N LYS A 45 11.87 14.53 -8.90
CA LYS A 45 12.83 13.41 -8.74
C LYS A 45 12.30 12.09 -9.32
N GLU A 46 13.04 11.46 -10.23
CA GLU A 46 12.68 10.19 -10.90
C GLU A 46 12.62 8.96 -9.98
N ASN A 47 13.34 8.96 -8.84
CA ASN A 47 13.44 7.79 -7.95
C ASN A 47 12.22 7.54 -7.05
N LEU A 48 11.08 8.16 -7.34
CA LEU A 48 9.93 8.16 -6.43
C LEU A 48 9.12 6.86 -6.44
N ARG A 49 9.18 6.12 -7.54
CA ARG A 49 8.32 4.96 -7.79
C ARG A 49 8.63 3.78 -6.85
N LEU A 50 9.92 3.55 -6.57
CA LEU A 50 10.36 2.43 -5.73
C LEU A 50 9.97 2.68 -4.26
N GLN A 51 10.20 3.90 -3.75
CA GLN A 51 9.85 4.28 -2.37
C GLN A 51 8.33 4.26 -2.11
N LEU A 52 7.53 4.61 -3.13
CA LEU A 52 6.08 4.51 -3.07
C LEU A 52 5.59 3.06 -3.01
N ALA A 53 6.13 2.20 -3.87
CA ALA A 53 5.74 0.79 -3.91
C ALA A 53 6.10 0.09 -2.60
N GLU A 54 7.29 0.37 -2.06
CA GLU A 54 7.77 -0.16 -0.78
C GLU A 54 6.92 0.31 0.40
N GLY A 55 6.58 1.61 0.46
CA GLY A 55 5.72 2.16 1.50
C GLY A 55 4.30 1.62 1.49
N ILE A 56 3.72 1.40 0.30
CA ILE A 56 2.40 0.79 0.18
C ILE A 56 2.45 -0.70 0.57
N ALA A 57 3.45 -1.45 0.13
CA ALA A 57 3.62 -2.86 0.49
C ALA A 57 3.75 -3.05 2.00
N LEU A 58 4.60 -2.25 2.66
CA LEU A 58 4.80 -2.28 4.10
C LEU A 58 3.51 -1.96 4.86
N SER A 59 2.73 -0.97 4.40
CA SER A 59 1.44 -0.63 5.04
C SER A 59 0.42 -1.76 4.90
N LEU A 60 0.46 -2.52 3.80
CA LEU A 60 -0.41 -3.67 3.55
C LEU A 60 -0.03 -4.84 4.44
N GLU A 61 1.27 -5.11 4.62
CA GLU A 61 1.76 -6.15 5.53
C GLU A 61 1.28 -5.92 6.97
N PHE A 62 1.39 -4.70 7.49
CA PHE A 62 0.89 -4.36 8.83
C PHE A 62 -0.63 -4.51 8.95
N LYS A 63 -1.36 -4.12 7.90
CA LYS A 63 -2.82 -4.20 7.88
C LYS A 63 -3.32 -5.64 7.87
N ILE A 64 -2.62 -6.53 7.15
CA ILE A 64 -2.91 -7.96 7.13
C ILE A 64 -2.58 -8.60 8.48
N GLY A 65 -1.49 -8.18 9.15
CA GLY A 65 -1.15 -8.65 10.50
C GLY A 65 -2.20 -8.30 11.55
N GLY A 66 -2.75 -7.07 11.50
CA GLY A 66 -3.84 -6.64 12.39
C GLY A 66 -5.13 -7.44 12.16
N GLU A 67 -5.45 -7.73 10.91
CA GLU A 67 -6.63 -8.54 10.63
C GLU A 67 -6.45 -10.02 11.01
N LEU A 68 -5.26 -10.57 10.82
CA LEU A 68 -4.96 -11.95 11.23
C LEU A 68 -5.15 -12.13 12.75
N LEU A 69 -4.73 -11.14 13.56
CA LEU A 69 -5.00 -11.17 15.00
C LEU A 69 -6.49 -11.19 15.32
N ARG A 70 -7.31 -10.47 14.54
CA ARG A 70 -8.77 -10.43 14.70
C ARG A 70 -9.40 -11.80 14.43
N THR A 71 -8.90 -12.55 13.44
CA THR A 71 -9.42 -13.89 13.12
C THR A 71 -8.95 -14.99 14.06
N VAL A 72 -7.82 -14.79 14.76
CA VAL A 72 -7.35 -15.72 15.81
C VAL A 72 -8.23 -15.67 17.07
N ILE A 73 -8.83 -14.52 17.39
CA ILE A 73 -9.73 -14.35 18.55
C ILE A 73 -11.18 -14.68 18.19
N ALA A 74 -11.67 -14.21 17.04
CA ALA A 74 -13.04 -14.43 16.60
C ALA A 74 -13.21 -15.85 16.02
N ARG A 75 -13.39 -16.86 16.87
CA ARG A 75 -13.71 -18.23 16.40
C ARG A 75 -15.14 -18.39 15.86
N GLU A 76 -15.92 -17.31 15.79
CA GLU A 76 -17.21 -17.30 15.14
C GLU A 76 -17.05 -17.28 13.61
N TRP A 77 -17.25 -18.44 12.99
CA TRP A 77 -17.14 -18.64 11.54
C TRP A 77 -17.86 -17.56 10.72
N LYS A 78 -19.02 -17.08 11.17
CA LYS A 78 -19.84 -16.09 10.47
C LYS A 78 -19.19 -14.71 10.40
N GLU A 79 -18.54 -14.26 11.48
CA GLU A 79 -17.88 -12.95 11.51
C GLU A 79 -16.59 -12.96 10.67
N LEU A 80 -15.87 -14.09 10.68
CA LEU A 80 -14.69 -14.31 9.84
C LEU A 80 -14.97 -14.16 8.34
N TRP A 81 -16.10 -14.69 7.87
CA TRP A 81 -16.49 -14.63 6.46
C TRP A 81 -16.72 -13.19 5.98
N VAL A 82 -17.42 -12.38 6.76
CA VAL A 82 -17.73 -10.98 6.39
C VAL A 82 -16.45 -10.15 6.31
N VAL A 83 -15.60 -10.29 7.32
CA VAL A 83 -14.30 -9.61 7.40
C VAL A 83 -13.40 -10.03 6.23
N GLY A 84 -13.28 -11.34 5.98
CA GLY A 84 -12.49 -11.88 4.87
C GLY A 84 -12.92 -11.34 3.51
N ILE A 85 -14.24 -11.27 3.26
CA ILE A 85 -14.79 -10.70 2.02
C ILE A 85 -14.43 -9.21 1.91
N ILE A 86 -14.62 -8.41 2.95
CA ILE A 86 -14.33 -6.97 2.92
C ILE A 86 -12.85 -6.71 2.59
N ILE A 87 -11.92 -7.47 3.18
CA ILE A 87 -10.49 -7.33 2.92
C ILE A 87 -10.13 -7.76 1.52
N LEU A 88 -10.70 -8.87 1.05
CA LEU A 88 -10.51 -9.37 -0.30
C LEU A 88 -10.97 -8.32 -1.32
N PHE A 89 -12.17 -7.78 -1.14
CA PHE A 89 -12.70 -6.70 -1.97
C PHE A 89 -11.81 -5.46 -1.92
N ARG A 90 -11.35 -5.09 -0.72
CA ARG A 90 -10.44 -3.95 -0.54
C ARG A 90 -9.14 -4.15 -1.30
N ALA A 91 -8.54 -5.33 -1.21
CA ALA A 91 -7.32 -5.67 -1.92
C ALA A 91 -7.56 -5.64 -3.43
N ALA A 92 -8.63 -6.26 -3.91
CA ALA A 92 -8.97 -6.29 -5.34
C ALA A 92 -9.17 -4.87 -5.92
N LEU A 93 -9.99 -4.03 -5.27
CA LEU A 93 -10.25 -2.64 -5.72
C LEU A 93 -8.98 -1.79 -5.70
N THR A 94 -8.19 -1.89 -4.62
CA THR A 94 -6.94 -1.13 -4.49
C THR A 94 -5.92 -1.58 -5.54
N LEU A 95 -5.82 -2.88 -5.80
CA LEU A 95 -4.91 -3.44 -6.81
C LEU A 95 -5.34 -3.09 -8.24
N LEU A 96 -6.64 -3.09 -8.54
CA LEU A 96 -7.17 -2.65 -9.83
C LEU A 96 -6.76 -1.20 -10.13
N ILE A 97 -6.97 -0.29 -9.16
CA ILE A 97 -6.56 1.11 -9.27
C ILE A 97 -5.03 1.22 -9.39
N GLN A 98 -4.28 0.48 -8.57
CA GLN A 98 -2.81 0.50 -8.65
C GLN A 98 -2.27 -0.06 -9.97
N TRP A 99 -2.93 -1.04 -10.58
CA TRP A 99 -2.59 -1.59 -11.89
C TRP A 99 -2.84 -0.57 -12.99
N GLU A 100 -4.02 0.06 -13.00
CA GLU A 100 -4.37 1.11 -13.95
C GLU A 100 -3.34 2.24 -13.93
N ILE A 101 -3.06 2.78 -12.74
CA ILE A 101 -2.10 3.88 -12.61
C ILE A 101 -0.66 3.39 -12.88
N ARG A 102 -0.33 2.10 -12.68
CA ARG A 102 1.00 1.56 -13.06
C ARG A 102 1.19 1.51 -14.58
N ILE A 103 0.15 1.17 -15.32
CA ILE A 103 0.15 1.06 -16.78
C ILE A 103 0.28 2.46 -17.40
N GLU A 104 -0.54 3.41 -16.95
CA GLU A 104 -0.48 4.79 -17.43
C GLU A 104 0.91 5.41 -17.20
N ARG A 105 1.49 5.15 -16.03
CA ARG A 105 2.87 5.57 -15.70
C ARG A 105 3.97 4.89 -16.52
N ARG A 106 3.74 3.75 -17.17
CA ARG A 106 4.70 3.17 -18.12
C ARG A 106 4.62 3.88 -19.47
N ASN A 107 3.40 4.15 -19.93
CA ASN A 107 3.17 4.80 -21.22
C ASN A 107 3.74 6.23 -21.25
N ASP A 108 3.66 6.97 -20.14
CA ASP A 108 4.23 8.32 -20.07
C ASP A 108 5.76 8.32 -20.03
N ALA A 109 6.40 7.34 -19.39
CA ALA A 109 7.85 7.21 -19.37
C ALA A 109 8.41 6.85 -20.77
N GLU A 110 7.72 5.97 -21.50
CA GLU A 110 8.09 5.62 -22.88
C GLU A 110 7.92 6.81 -23.84
N ARG A 111 6.90 7.65 -23.64
CA ARG A 111 6.71 8.89 -24.41
C ARG A 111 7.84 9.90 -24.16
N GLN A 112 8.27 10.04 -22.91
CA GLN A 112 9.40 10.93 -22.58
C GLN A 112 10.72 10.41 -23.17
N ALA A 113 10.99 9.11 -23.05
CA ALA A 113 12.18 8.50 -23.66
C ALA A 113 12.18 8.59 -25.20
N LYS A 114 10.99 8.50 -25.84
CA LYS A 114 10.88 8.63 -27.30
C LYS A 114 11.07 10.08 -27.77
N ASN A 115 10.52 11.06 -27.04
CA ASN A 115 10.71 12.48 -27.38
C ASN A 115 12.17 12.93 -27.17
N GLU A 116 12.86 12.39 -26.16
CA GLU A 116 14.29 12.67 -25.94
C GLU A 116 15.15 12.14 -27.10
N LYS A 117 14.91 10.90 -27.53
CA LYS A 117 15.60 10.31 -28.69
C LYS A 117 15.28 11.01 -30.01
N LEU A 118 14.06 11.53 -30.17
CA LEU A 118 13.67 12.29 -31.35
C LEU A 118 14.40 13.65 -31.39
N GLY A 119 14.49 14.33 -30.25
CA GLY A 119 15.24 15.59 -30.13
C GLY A 119 16.75 15.43 -30.30
N GLU A 120 17.34 14.30 -29.88
CA GLU A 120 18.75 13.97 -30.18
C GLU A 120 18.98 13.66 -31.66
N SER A 121 18.02 13.00 -32.33
CA SER A 121 18.12 12.67 -33.75
C SER A 121 17.98 13.90 -34.67
N GLU A 122 17.15 14.88 -34.30
CA GLU A 122 17.04 16.15 -35.01
C GLU A 122 18.32 16.97 -34.87
N LYS A 123 18.89 17.07 -33.65
CA LYS A 123 20.17 17.77 -33.41
C LYS A 123 21.34 17.19 -34.20
N ASN A 124 21.48 15.87 -34.24
CA ASN A 124 22.56 15.23 -35.00
C ASN A 124 22.42 15.39 -36.53
N THR A 125 21.20 15.60 -37.02
CA THR A 125 20.94 15.83 -38.45
C THR A 125 21.25 17.28 -38.83
N GLU A 126 20.99 18.25 -37.95
CA GLU A 126 21.35 19.66 -38.16
C GLU A 126 22.86 19.94 -38.03
N GLU A 127 23.59 19.22 -37.17
CA GLU A 127 25.05 19.38 -37.03
C GLU A 127 25.87 18.66 -38.14
N SER A 128 25.25 17.81 -38.96
CA SER A 128 25.91 17.08 -40.05
C SER A 128 25.88 17.81 -41.41
N HIS A 129 25.35 19.04 -41.45
CA HIS A 129 25.25 19.92 -42.64
C HIS A 129 26.10 21.18 -42.45
#